data_AF-A0A8C6IYS9-F1
#
_entry.id   AF-A0A8C6IYS9-F1
#
_cell.length_a   1.000
_cell.length_b   1.000
_cell.length_c   1.000
_cell.angle_alpha   90.00
_cell.angle_beta   90.00
_cell.angle_gamma   90.00
#
_symmetry.space_group_name_H-M   'P 1'
#
loop_
_entity.id
_entity.type
_entity.pdbx_description
1 polymer ?
#
loop_
_entity_poly.entity_id
_entity_poly.type
_entity_poly.pdbx_seq_one_letter_code
_entity_poly.pdbx_strand_id
1 'polypeptide(L)' 'GAAAAADRALCSQVPVTFEDIVVHFSGAEWASLDEEQRELYRTVMEDNYEMLVSLWIFSTLTDTMIL' A
#
# COMPACT_ATOMS: atom_id res chain seq x y z
N GLY A 1 31.29 -3.56 16.01
CA GLY A 1 31.49 -2.29 16.76
C GLY A 1 30.30 -1.38 16.52
N ALA A 2 30.13 -0.33 17.34
CA ALA A 2 28.95 0.56 17.34
C ALA A 2 28.52 1.05 15.94
N ALA A 3 29.46 1.23 15.00
CA ALA A 3 29.16 1.58 13.61
C ALA A 3 28.33 0.53 12.83
N ALA A 4 28.58 -0.77 13.03
CA ALA A 4 27.82 -1.86 12.39
C ALA A 4 26.43 -2.07 13.05
N ALA A 5 26.27 -1.64 14.30
CA ALA A 5 24.97 -1.60 14.98
C ALA A 5 24.14 -0.39 14.54
N ALA A 6 24.79 0.75 14.28
CA ALA A 6 24.15 1.94 13.70
C ALA A 6 23.70 1.73 12.24
N ASP A 7 24.50 0.99 11.45
CA ASP A 7 24.15 0.56 10.09
C ASP A 7 22.89 -0.34 10.05
N ARG A 8 22.76 -1.27 11.02
CA ARG A 8 21.53 -2.06 11.21
C ARG A 8 20.35 -1.25 11.73
N ALA A 9 20.59 -0.19 12.50
CA ALA A 9 19.54 0.70 13.03
C ALA A 9 18.97 1.64 11.96
N LEU A 10 19.78 2.05 10.97
CA LEU A 10 19.30 2.76 9.78
C LEU A 10 18.46 1.88 8.85
N CYS A 11 18.57 0.56 8.98
CA CYS A 11 17.82 -0.43 8.20
C CYS A 11 16.53 -0.88 8.90
N SER A 12 16.04 -0.15 9.91
CA SER A 12 14.67 -0.34 10.40
C SER A 12 13.71 0.09 9.30
N GLN A 13 13.32 -0.85 8.43
CA GLN A 13 12.27 -0.62 7.45
C GLN A 13 11.01 -0.23 8.25
N VAL A 14 10.62 1.04 8.17
CA VAL A 14 9.36 1.50 8.75
C VAL A 14 8.27 0.80 7.94
N PRO A 15 7.42 -0.03 8.57
CA PRO A 15 6.36 -0.70 7.85
C PRO A 15 5.38 0.36 7.33
N VAL A 16 5.17 0.36 6.02
CA VAL A 16 4.14 1.17 5.35
C VAL A 16 2.81 0.47 5.53
N THR A 17 1.79 1.17 6.01
CA THR A 17 0.43 0.64 6.15
C THR A 17 -0.42 0.98 4.93
N PHE A 18 -1.59 0.35 4.82
CA PHE A 18 -2.54 0.69 3.76
C PHE A 18 -3.02 2.14 3.83
N GLU A 19 -3.07 2.71 5.03
CA GLU A 19 -3.50 4.10 5.27
C GLU A 19 -2.47 5.10 4.71
N ASP A 20 -1.19 4.70 4.62
CA ASP A 20 -0.13 5.54 4.06
C ASP A 20 -0.21 5.65 2.53
N ILE A 21 -0.93 4.75 1.85
CA ILE A 21 -0.99 4.66 0.38
C ILE A 21 -2.36 4.99 -0.23
N VAL A 22 -3.41 5.12 0.60
CA VAL A 22 -4.75 5.48 0.13
C VAL A 22 -5.01 6.97 0.25
N VAL A 23 -5.57 7.53 -0.81
CA VAL A 23 -6.17 8.86 -0.79
C VAL A 23 -7.65 8.72 -0.44
N HIS A 24 -8.17 9.55 0.46
CA HIS A 24 -9.59 9.56 0.80
C HIS A 24 -10.18 10.94 0.50
N PHE A 25 -11.30 10.95 -0.21
CA PHE A 25 -12.10 12.14 -0.44
C PHE A 25 -13.42 12.06 0.34
N SER A 26 -13.81 13.15 0.99
CA SER A 26 -15.18 13.34 1.43
C SER A 26 -16.11 13.49 0.21
N GLY A 27 -17.42 13.31 0.39
CA GLY A 27 -18.38 13.45 -0.70
C GLY A 27 -18.37 14.84 -1.36
N ALA A 28 -18.09 15.90 -0.59
CA ALA A 28 -17.96 17.25 -1.10
C ALA A 28 -16.67 17.44 -1.92
N GLU A 29 -15.54 16.91 -1.44
CA GLU A 29 -14.27 16.95 -2.17
C GLU A 29 -14.38 16.14 -3.48
N TRP A 30 -14.97 14.94 -3.43
CA TRP A 30 -15.22 14.13 -4.62
C TRP A 30 -16.08 14.85 -5.67
N ALA A 31 -17.11 15.58 -5.23
CA ALA A 31 -17.96 16.37 -6.11
C ALA A 31 -17.22 17.54 -6.78
N SER A 32 -16.17 18.05 -6.13
CA SER A 32 -15.32 19.13 -6.65
C SER A 32 -14.22 18.69 -7.60
N LEU A 33 -13.92 17.39 -7.68
CA LEU A 33 -12.94 16.84 -8.61
C LEU A 33 -13.42 16.95 -10.06
N ASP A 34 -12.49 17.28 -10.95
CA ASP A 34 -12.69 17.11 -12.38
C ASP A 34 -12.58 15.63 -12.80
N GLU A 35 -12.89 15.36 -14.07
CA GLU A 35 -12.92 13.98 -14.58
C GLU A 35 -11.53 13.34 -14.59
N GLU A 36 -10.47 14.09 -14.93
CA GLU A 36 -9.10 13.59 -14.96
C GLU A 36 -8.64 13.19 -13.54
N GLN A 37 -9.01 13.97 -12.51
CA GLN A 37 -8.72 13.66 -11.12
C GLN A 37 -9.47 12.42 -10.62
N ARG A 38 -10.73 12.22 -11.03
CA ARG A 38 -11.50 11.02 -10.69
C ARG A 38 -10.97 9.78 -11.39
N GLU A 39 -10.53 9.92 -12.64
CA GLU A 39 -9.89 8.84 -13.39
C GLU A 39 -8.57 8.45 -12.71
N LEU A 40 -7.72 9.42 -12.37
CA LEU A 40 -6.48 9.18 -11.64
C LEU A 40 -6.73 8.46 -10.31
N TYR A 41 -7.72 8.90 -9.53
CA TYR A 41 -8.09 8.22 -8.29
C TYR A 41 -8.48 6.75 -8.53
N ARG A 42 -9.26 6.48 -9.59
CA ARG A 42 -9.68 5.12 -9.92
C ARG A 42 -8.49 4.25 -10.28
N THR A 43 -7.60 4.74 -11.14
CA THR A 43 -6.38 4.01 -11.54
C THR A 43 -5.48 3.70 -10.34
N VAL A 44 -5.21 4.70 -9.48
CA VAL A 44 -4.38 4.51 -8.28
C VAL A 44 -5.02 3.49 -7.33
N MET A 45 -6.34 3.53 -7.16
CA MET A 45 -7.04 2.58 -6.30
C MET A 45 -7.12 1.17 -6.91
N GLU A 46 -7.26 1.04 -8.23
CA GLU A 46 -7.19 -0.25 -8.93
C GLU A 46 -5.83 -0.93 -8.70
N ASP A 47 -4.73 -0.21 -8.89
CA ASP A 47 -3.37 -0.72 -8.62
C ASP A 47 -3.21 -1.16 -7.14
N ASN A 48 -3.74 -0.38 -6.20
CA ASN A 48 -3.74 -0.71 -4.78
C ASN A 48 -4.55 -1.99 -4.48
N TYR A 49 -5.72 -2.17 -5.11
CA TYR A 49 -6.52 -3.38 -4.95
C TYR A 49 -5.86 -4.61 -5.57
N GLU A 50 -5.25 -4.48 -6.75
CA GLU A 50 -4.50 -5.58 -7.38
C GLU A 50 -3.31 -6.03 -6.52
N MET A 51 -2.60 -5.08 -5.90
CA MET A 51 -1.52 -5.39 -4.96
C MET A 51 -2.04 -6.12 -3.72
N LEU A 52 -3.13 -5.65 -3.11
CA LEU A 52 -3.74 -6.32 -1.95
C LEU A 52 -4.23 -7.73 -2.28
N VAL A 53 -4.89 -7.91 -3.43
CA VAL A 53 -5.33 -9.22 -3.91
C VAL A 53 -4.13 -10.13 -4.13
N SER A 54 -3.04 -9.62 -4.71
CA SER A 54 -1.81 -10.39 -4.92
C SER A 54 -1.17 -10.81 -3.60
N LEU A 55 -1.10 -9.93 -2.60
CA LEU A 55 -0.62 -10.26 -1.26
C LEU A 55 -1.51 -11.29 -0.55
N TRP A 56 -2.83 -11.17 -0.69
CA TRP A 56 -3.79 -12.12 -0.12
C TRP A 56 -3.66 -13.50 -0.76
N ILE A 57 -3.57 -13.57 -2.10
CA ILE A 57 -3.33 -14.82 -2.83
C ILE A 57 -1.97 -15.41 -2.46
N PHE A 58 -0.92 -14.60 -2.39
CA PHE A 58 0.41 -15.06 -2.00
C PHE A 58 0.41 -15.66 -0.59
N SER A 59 -0.17 -14.96 0.38
CA SER A 59 -0.29 -15.43 1.77
C SER A 59 -1.04 -16.76 1.83
N THR A 60 -2.20 -16.86 1.18
CA THR A 60 -3.02 -18.07 1.20
C THR A 60 -2.37 -19.25 0.47
N LEU A 61 -1.65 -19.00 -0.64
CA LEU A 61 -0.87 -20.03 -1.32
C LEU A 61 0.29 -20.54 -0.46
N THR A 62 1.00 -19.65 0.25
CA THR A 62 2.05 -20.06 1.19
C THR A 62 1.51 -20.84 2.39
N ASP A 63 0.31 -20.50 2.87
CA ASP A 63 -0.37 -21.26 3.93
C ASP A 63 -0.75 -22.67 3.48
N THR A 64 -1.08 -22.87 2.19
CA THR A 64 -1.41 -24.20 1.64
C THR A 64 -0.20 -25.03 1.20
N MET A 65 0.95 -24.42 0.93
CA MET A 65 2.17 -25.11 0.47
C MET A 65 3.11 -25.51 1.63
N ILE A 66 2.88 -25.03 2.85
CA ILE A 66 3.63 -25.41 4.07
C ILE A 66 2.87 -26.46 4.92
N LEU A 67 1.69 -26.91 4.48
CA LEU A 67 0.93 -28.04 5.06
C LEU A 67 1.13 -29.35 4.28
#